data_AF-A0A7S2GCN0-F1
#
_entry.id   AF-A0A7S2GCN0-F1
#
_cell.length_a   1.000
_cell.length_b   1.000
_cell.length_c   1.000
_cell.angle_alpha   90.00
_cell.angle_beta   90.00
_cell.angle_gamma   90.00
#
_symmetry.space_group_name_H-M   'P 1'
#
loop_
_entity.id
_entity.type
_entity.pdbx_description
1 polymer ?
#
loop_
_entity_poly.entity_id
_entity_poly.type
_entity_poly.pdbx_seq_one_letter_code
_entity_poly.pdbx_strand_id
1 'polypeptide(L)'
;GGVIQVIVQAMDAHPTNKKVQYRALFALINLVNMGVRHKTTTAHVPAERIIERVLESTANFIKCRDVADRGCMVLYNLSLDSRNHDYLRLSKVPLLMGQAVALHSNNRVLESIWNSTTTRLGRTDVLAGAAGHSSGDGLGNVNGGMGLDTSGLI
;
A
#
# COMPACT_ATOMS: atom_id res chain seq x y z
N GLY A 1 17.98 23.71 -8.52
CA GLY A 1 16.97 22.76 -8.00
C GLY A 1 17.67 21.49 -7.56
N GLY A 2 17.20 20.87 -6.47
CA GLY A 2 17.74 19.59 -6.00
C GLY A 2 17.29 18.41 -6.86
N VAL A 3 17.97 17.26 -6.74
CA VAL A 3 17.67 16.04 -7.53
C VAL A 3 16.20 15.61 -7.41
N ILE A 4 15.61 15.69 -6.22
CA ILE A 4 14.18 15.37 -6.00
C ILE A 4 13.27 16.30 -6.81
N GLN A 5 13.60 17.59 -6.91
CA GLN A 5 12.81 18.54 -7.69
C GLN A 5 12.81 18.18 -9.18
N VAL A 6 13.97 17.80 -9.73
CA VAL A 6 14.09 17.37 -11.13
C VAL A 6 13.26 16.09 -11.37
N ILE A 7 13.28 15.15 -10.43
CA ILE A 7 12.49 13.92 -10.54
C ILE A 7 10.99 14.23 -10.52
N VAL A 8 10.52 15.06 -9.58
CA VAL A 8 9.11 15.46 -9.49
C VAL A 8 8.65 16.20 -10.74
N GLN A 9 9.48 17.12 -11.28
CA GLN A 9 9.19 17.82 -12.53
C GLN A 9 9.12 16.86 -13.72
N ALA A 10 9.98 15.84 -13.79
CA ALA A 10 9.91 14.83 -14.84
C ALA A 10 8.62 13.98 -14.74
N MET A 11 8.16 13.68 -13.53
CA MET A 11 6.87 13.00 -13.32
C MET A 11 5.70 13.88 -13.80
N ASP A 12 5.73 15.18 -13.53
CA ASP A 12 4.70 16.14 -13.97
C ASP A 12 4.69 16.36 -15.48
N ALA A 13 5.86 16.43 -16.11
CA ALA A 13 5.97 16.62 -17.55
C ALA A 13 5.50 15.36 -18.33
N HIS A 14 5.51 14.19 -17.70
CA HIS A 14 5.25 12.92 -18.36
C HIS A 14 4.35 11.97 -17.54
N PRO A 15 3.13 12.39 -17.14
CA PRO A 15 2.28 11.66 -16.20
C PRO A 15 1.81 10.30 -16.72
N THR A 16 1.70 10.16 -18.05
CA THR A 16 1.26 8.93 -18.74
C THR A 16 2.42 8.14 -19.36
N ASN A 17 3.67 8.57 -19.19
CA ASN A 17 4.82 7.81 -19.67
C ASN A 17 5.30 6.82 -18.60
N LYS A 18 4.88 5.56 -18.73
CA LYS A 18 5.24 4.47 -17.80
C LYS A 18 6.74 4.40 -17.52
N LYS A 19 7.60 4.60 -18.53
CA LYS A 19 9.05 4.48 -18.38
C LYS A 19 9.64 5.61 -17.53
N VAL A 20 9.13 6.83 -17.69
CA VAL A 20 9.51 7.98 -16.86
C VAL A 20 9.04 7.77 -15.43
N GLN A 21 7.76 7.41 -15.24
CA GLN A 21 7.19 7.15 -13.92
C GLN A 21 7.94 6.03 -13.18
N TYR A 22 8.19 4.90 -13.85
CA TYR A 22 8.97 3.79 -13.29
C TYR A 22 10.36 4.23 -12.81
N ARG A 23 11.09 4.99 -13.63
CA ARG A 23 12.45 5.46 -13.30
C ARG A 23 12.44 6.49 -12.18
N ALA A 24 11.46 7.39 -12.19
CA ALA A 24 11.27 8.38 -11.16
C ALA A 24 11.01 7.72 -9.81
N LEU A 25 10.06 6.79 -9.74
CA LEU A 25 9.77 6.03 -8.52
C LEU A 25 10.98 5.23 -8.04
N PHE A 26 11.70 4.57 -8.95
CA PHE A 26 12.94 3.86 -8.60
C PHE A 26 14.01 4.78 -8.00
N ALA A 27 14.19 5.99 -8.56
CA ALA A 27 15.09 6.99 -8.00
C ALA A 27 14.60 7.46 -6.62
N LEU A 28 13.30 7.73 -6.46
CA LEU A 28 12.72 8.17 -5.19
C LEU A 28 12.90 7.15 -4.07
N ILE A 29 12.78 5.84 -4.32
CA ILE A 29 13.02 4.79 -3.30
C ILE A 29 14.35 5.02 -2.57
N ASN A 30 15.40 5.35 -3.33
CA ASN A 30 16.75 5.57 -2.80
C ASN A 30 16.92 6.94 -2.13
N LEU A 31 16.11 7.93 -2.50
CA LEU A 31 16.25 9.32 -2.06
C LEU A 31 15.37 9.65 -0.85
N VAL A 32 14.17 9.08 -0.75
CA VAL A 32 13.21 9.37 0.33
C VAL A 32 13.52 8.61 1.63
N ASN A 33 14.40 7.60 1.57
CA ASN A 33 14.86 6.84 2.74
C ASN A 33 16.08 7.48 3.44
N MET A 34 16.58 8.60 2.93
CA MET A 34 17.74 9.28 3.52
C MET A 34 17.32 10.12 4.72
N GLY A 35 16.94 9.46 5.81
CA GLY A 35 16.87 10.01 7.17
C GLY A 35 18.23 10.51 7.72
N VAL A 36 19.24 10.67 6.86
CA VAL A 36 20.56 11.21 7.18
C VAL A 36 20.67 12.59 6.55
N ARG A 37 20.33 13.62 7.34
CA ARG A 37 20.95 14.96 7.40
C ARG A 37 21.78 15.45 6.19
N HIS A 38 21.30 15.32 4.97
CA HIS A 38 21.96 15.94 3.83
C HIS A 38 21.55 17.41 3.79
N LYS A 39 22.39 18.24 4.42
CA LYS A 39 22.42 19.71 4.29
C LYS A 39 22.65 20.19 2.84
N THR A 40 22.58 19.31 1.83
CA THR A 40 23.05 19.56 0.46
C THR A 40 21.97 19.55 -0.63
N THR A 41 20.69 19.36 -0.32
CA THR A 41 19.61 19.59 -1.31
C THR A 41 18.94 20.92 -1.07
N THR A 42 19.52 21.99 -1.64
CA THR A 42 19.07 23.40 -1.61
C THR A 42 17.76 23.68 -2.37
N ALA A 43 16.86 22.70 -2.44
CA ALA A 43 15.45 22.89 -2.73
C ALA A 43 14.68 21.79 -2.00
N HIS A 44 14.11 22.12 -0.84
CA HIS A 44 13.23 21.19 -0.11
C HIS A 44 11.92 21.08 -0.88
N VAL A 45 11.77 20.02 -1.68
CA VAL A 45 10.44 19.61 -2.13
C VAL A 45 9.70 19.10 -0.90
N PRO A 46 8.52 19.65 -0.55
CA PRO A 46 7.73 19.17 0.59
C PRO A 46 7.41 17.69 0.43
N ALA A 47 7.36 16.95 1.54
CA ALA A 47 7.07 15.51 1.50
C ALA A 47 5.69 15.25 0.88
N GLU A 48 4.73 16.12 1.17
CA GLU A 48 3.37 16.13 0.63
C GLU A 48 3.39 16.15 -0.91
N ARG A 49 4.23 16.99 -1.51
CA ARG A 49 4.37 17.07 -2.97
C ARG A 49 4.89 15.75 -3.55
N ILE A 50 5.84 15.11 -2.87
CA ILE A 50 6.37 13.81 -3.28
C ILE A 50 5.28 12.74 -3.16
N ILE A 51 4.54 12.74 -2.04
CA ILE A 51 3.42 11.81 -1.78
C ILE A 51 2.36 11.93 -2.87
N GLU A 52 1.94 13.14 -3.22
CA GLU A 52 0.94 13.37 -4.28
C GLU A 52 1.39 12.84 -5.64
N ARG A 53 2.66 13.03 -6.01
CA ARG A 53 3.20 12.53 -7.29
C ARG A 53 3.28 11.02 -7.33
N VAL A 54 3.72 10.41 -6.23
CA VAL A 54 3.81 8.97 -6.10
C VAL A 54 2.39 8.37 -6.14
N LEU A 55 1.44 8.97 -5.43
CA LEU A 55 0.04 8.57 -5.44
C LEU A 55 -0.54 8.61 -6.86
N GLU A 56 -0.39 9.72 -7.59
CA GLU A 56 -0.90 9.86 -8.95
C GLU A 56 -0.25 8.86 -9.91
N SER A 57 1.08 8.78 -9.91
CA SER A 57 1.81 7.82 -10.74
C SER A 57 1.37 6.38 -10.48
N THR A 58 1.20 6.02 -9.21
CA THR A 58 0.84 4.66 -8.84
C THR A 58 -0.60 4.36 -9.23
N ALA A 59 -1.51 5.32 -9.10
CA ALA A 59 -2.90 5.18 -9.52
C ALA A 59 -3.00 4.97 -11.05
N ASN A 60 -2.29 5.78 -11.85
CA ASN A 60 -2.28 5.69 -13.31
C ASN A 60 -1.78 4.33 -13.83
N PHE A 61 -0.90 3.69 -13.06
CA PHE A 61 -0.26 2.44 -13.44
C PHE A 61 -0.51 1.31 -12.43
N ILE A 62 -1.62 1.35 -11.68
CA ILE A 62 -1.85 0.42 -10.57
C ILE A 62 -1.91 -1.05 -11.03
N LYS A 63 -2.31 -1.31 -12.28
CA LYS A 63 -2.32 -2.64 -12.90
C LYS A 63 -0.92 -3.11 -13.35
N CYS A 64 0.06 -2.21 -13.42
CA CYS A 64 1.45 -2.53 -13.74
C CYS A 64 2.21 -2.84 -12.44
N ARG A 65 2.35 -4.13 -12.11
CA ARG A 65 3.00 -4.61 -10.87
C ARG A 65 4.29 -3.85 -10.52
N ASP A 66 5.20 -3.72 -11.49
CA ASP A 66 6.48 -3.05 -11.27
C ASP A 66 6.38 -1.59 -10.81
N VAL A 67 5.35 -0.88 -11.27
CA VAL A 67 5.10 0.52 -10.89
C VAL A 67 4.35 0.58 -9.56
N ALA A 68 3.36 -0.32 -9.37
CA ALA A 68 2.63 -0.47 -8.11
C ALA A 68 3.56 -0.76 -6.93
N ASP A 69 4.45 -1.75 -7.08
CA ASP A 69 5.43 -2.15 -6.06
C ASP A 69 6.36 -0.98 -5.68
N ARG A 70 6.87 -0.25 -6.68
CA ARG A 70 7.78 0.88 -6.44
C ARG A 70 7.06 2.06 -5.80
N GLY A 71 5.86 2.38 -6.27
CA GLY A 71 5.02 3.41 -5.69
C GLY A 71 4.74 3.16 -4.22
N CYS A 72 4.29 1.95 -3.90
CA CYS A 72 4.03 1.52 -2.52
C CYS A 72 5.31 1.52 -1.67
N MET A 73 6.47 1.15 -2.24
CA MET A 73 7.75 1.22 -1.53
C MET A 73 8.17 2.66 -1.19
N VAL A 74 7.95 3.63 -2.09
CA VAL A 74 8.22 5.04 -1.79
C VAL A 74 7.33 5.53 -0.65
N LEU A 75 6.03 5.21 -0.67
CA LEU A 75 5.08 5.56 0.39
C LEU A 75 5.43 4.91 1.73
N TYR A 76 5.88 3.65 1.71
CA TYR A 76 6.43 2.96 2.87
C TYR A 76 7.65 3.70 3.44
N ASN A 77 8.63 4.06 2.61
CA ASN A 77 9.81 4.79 3.05
C ASN A 77 9.44 6.15 3.68
N LEU A 78 8.48 6.87 3.07
CA LEU A 78 7.98 8.13 3.63
C LEU A 78 7.25 7.94 4.97
N SER A 79 6.63 6.77 5.19
CA SER A 79 5.99 6.44 6.48
C SER A 79 6.99 6.13 7.60
N LEU A 80 8.29 5.98 7.30
CA LEU A 80 9.32 5.83 8.32
C LEU A 80 9.51 7.10 9.16
N ASP A 81 9.13 8.26 8.62
CA ASP A 81 9.18 9.55 9.28
C ASP A 81 7.79 9.94 9.81
N SER A 82 7.68 10.14 11.12
CA SER A 82 6.41 10.47 11.78
C SER A 82 5.83 11.80 11.35
N ARG A 83 6.65 12.73 10.84
CA ARG A 83 6.19 14.03 10.33
C ARG A 83 5.27 13.88 9.11
N ASN A 84 5.38 12.77 8.38
CA ASN A 84 4.55 12.51 7.20
C ASN A 84 3.25 11.77 7.54
N HIS A 85 3.08 11.28 8.77
CA HIS A 85 2.01 10.34 9.12
C HIS A 85 0.62 10.93 8.92
N ASP A 86 0.38 12.17 9.36
CA ASP A 86 -0.93 12.80 9.22
C ASP A 86 -1.34 12.93 7.75
N TYR A 87 -0.44 13.42 6.89
CA TYR A 87 -0.72 13.57 5.46
C TYR A 87 -0.90 12.21 4.77
N LEU A 88 -0.05 11.22 5.08
CA LEU A 88 -0.18 9.86 4.57
C LEU A 88 -1.51 9.22 4.99
N ARG A 89 -1.95 9.41 6.24
CA ARG A 89 -3.19 8.85 6.79
C ARG A 89 -4.43 9.49 6.16
N LEU A 90 -4.43 10.81 6.00
CA LEU A 90 -5.59 11.58 5.54
C LEU A 90 -5.72 11.64 4.00
N SER A 91 -4.66 11.29 3.26
CA SER A 91 -4.68 11.19 1.80
C SER A 91 -5.23 9.84 1.31
N LYS A 92 -5.31 9.66 -0.01
CA LYS A 92 -5.76 8.39 -0.62
C LYS A 92 -4.71 7.26 -0.58
N VAL A 93 -3.58 7.46 0.11
CA VAL A 93 -2.50 6.47 0.21
C VAL A 93 -2.99 5.13 0.79
N PRO A 94 -3.75 5.09 1.90
CA PRO A 94 -4.22 3.82 2.43
C PRO A 94 -5.10 3.06 1.43
N LEU A 95 -6.06 3.76 0.81
CA LEU A 95 -6.94 3.18 -0.19
C LEU A 95 -6.16 2.63 -1.39
N LEU A 96 -5.21 3.41 -1.93
CA LEU A 96 -4.41 3.01 -3.08
C LEU A 96 -3.54 1.79 -2.79
N MET A 97 -2.87 1.74 -1.64
CA MET A 97 -2.03 0.59 -1.29
C MET A 97 -2.87 -0.66 -1.03
N GLY A 98 -4.05 -0.54 -0.40
CA GLY A 98 -5.01 -1.62 -0.27
C GLY A 98 -5.50 -2.16 -1.63
N GLN A 99 -5.79 -1.27 -2.58
CA GLN A 99 -6.13 -1.65 -3.96
C GLN A 99 -4.96 -2.34 -4.67
N ALA A 100 -3.73 -1.87 -4.47
CA ALA A 100 -2.55 -2.49 -5.07
C ALA A 100 -2.35 -3.92 -4.54
N VAL A 101 -2.52 -4.15 -3.23
CA VAL A 101 -2.48 -5.49 -2.63
C VAL A 101 -3.56 -6.39 -3.23
N ALA A 102 -4.81 -5.90 -3.35
CA ALA A 102 -5.91 -6.68 -3.91
C ALA A 102 -5.67 -7.06 -5.38
N LEU A 103 -5.11 -6.16 -6.19
CA LEU A 103 -4.80 -6.41 -7.61
C LEU A 103 -3.60 -7.35 -7.81
N HIS A 104 -2.63 -7.34 -6.87
CA HIS A 104 -1.39 -8.12 -6.94
C HIS A 104 -1.28 -9.11 -5.78
N SER A 105 -2.36 -9.85 -5.49
CA SER A 105 -2.53 -10.69 -4.29
C SER A 105 -1.46 -11.79 -4.07
N ASN A 106 -0.70 -12.16 -5.10
CA ASN A 106 0.42 -13.10 -4.97
C ASN A 106 1.75 -12.42 -4.57
N ASN A 107 1.71 -11.13 -4.19
CA ASN A 107 2.89 -10.34 -3.86
C ASN A 107 3.04 -10.12 -2.34
N ARG A 108 3.67 -11.08 -1.65
CA ARG A 108 3.93 -11.02 -0.21
C ARG A 108 4.72 -9.78 0.23
N VAL A 109 5.56 -9.23 -0.65
CA VAL A 109 6.32 -8.00 -0.35
C VAL A 109 5.37 -6.82 -0.25
N LEU A 110 4.41 -6.72 -1.18
CA LEU A 110 3.42 -5.65 -1.18
C LEU A 110 2.47 -5.76 0.03
N GLU A 111 2.07 -6.97 0.41
CA GLU A 111 1.31 -7.23 1.65
C GLU A 111 2.08 -6.80 2.89
N SER A 112 3.37 -7.15 2.99
CA SER A 112 4.23 -6.77 4.11
C SER A 112 4.40 -5.24 4.22
N ILE A 113 4.64 -4.57 3.09
CA ILE A 113 4.72 -3.12 2.98
C ILE A 113 3.41 -2.47 3.43
N TRP A 114 2.28 -2.99 2.96
CA TRP A 114 0.95 -2.50 3.32
C TRP A 114 0.66 -2.61 4.82
N ASN A 115 0.87 -3.80 5.38
CA ASN A 115 0.66 -4.06 6.81
C ASN A 115 1.54 -3.17 7.69
N SER A 116 2.81 -3.02 7.31
CA SER A 116 3.75 -2.18 8.04
C SER A 116 3.37 -0.70 7.97
N THR A 117 2.96 -0.22 6.80
CA THR A 117 2.58 1.19 6.59
C THR A 117 1.30 1.51 7.37
N THR A 118 0.25 0.71 7.23
CA THR A 118 -1.02 0.92 7.96
C THR A 118 -0.88 0.82 9.47
N THR A 119 -0.02 -0.05 9.96
CA THR A 119 0.29 -0.13 11.40
C THR A 119 0.90 1.18 11.90
N ARG A 120 1.84 1.77 11.15
CA ARG A 120 2.44 3.07 11.52
C ARG A 120 1.45 4.22 11.48
N LEU A 121 0.57 4.23 10.48
CA LEU A 121 -0.39 5.32 10.32
C LEU A 121 -1.55 5.27 11.34
N GLY A 122 -1.62 4.20 12.15
CA GLY A 122 -2.73 3.89 13.04
C GLY A 122 -3.89 3.35 12.24
N ARG A 123 -4.18 2.04 12.36
CA ARG A 123 -5.23 1.34 11.61
C ARG A 123 -6.56 2.11 11.67
N THR A 124 -6.87 2.87 10.63
CA THR A 124 -8.25 3.16 10.24
C THR A 124 -8.70 1.94 9.42
N ASP A 125 -9.45 1.04 10.05
CA ASP A 125 -10.63 0.30 9.57
C ASP A 125 -11.12 0.35 8.08
N VAL A 126 -10.26 0.63 7.10
CA VAL A 126 -10.64 0.85 5.70
C VAL A 126 -10.77 -0.44 4.87
N LEU A 127 -10.48 -1.63 5.43
CA LEU A 127 -10.46 -2.88 4.64
C LEU A 127 -11.32 -4.04 5.14
N ALA A 128 -12.30 -3.82 6.03
CA ALA A 128 -13.23 -4.90 6.41
C ALA A 128 -14.14 -5.40 5.26
N GLY A 129 -14.17 -4.72 4.10
CA GLY A 129 -15.07 -5.06 2.99
C GLY A 129 -14.46 -5.85 1.82
N ALA A 130 -13.15 -6.11 1.78
CA ALA A 130 -12.50 -6.68 0.59
C ALA A 130 -12.01 -8.14 0.75
N ALA A 131 -12.14 -8.74 1.94
CA ALA A 131 -11.61 -10.07 2.26
C ALA A 131 -12.69 -11.11 2.63
N GLY A 132 -13.92 -10.93 2.17
CA GLY A 132 -14.96 -11.94 2.29
C GLY A 132 -15.62 -12.14 0.93
N HIS A 133 -15.23 -13.18 0.20
CA HIS A 133 -16.03 -13.99 -0.73
C HIS A 133 -15.09 -14.91 -1.53
N SER A 134 -14.68 -16.02 -0.92
CA SER A 134 -14.42 -17.29 -1.63
C SER A 134 -13.93 -18.35 -0.65
N SER A 135 -14.88 -19.18 -0.18
CA SER A 135 -14.77 -20.57 0.31
C SER A 135 -16.17 -20.86 0.87
N GLY A 136 -17.09 -21.57 0.21
CA GLY A 136 -16.84 -22.73 -0.63
C GLY A 136 -16.41 -23.90 0.24
N ASP A 137 -17.24 -24.30 1.20
CA ASP A 137 -17.29 -25.66 1.73
C ASP A 137 -18.68 -25.93 2.30
N GLY A 138 -19.41 -26.80 1.61
CA GLY A 138 -20.65 -27.36 2.11
C GLY A 138 -20.34 -28.49 3.07
N LEU A 139 -20.95 -28.45 4.25
CA LEU A 139 -21.34 -29.63 5.00
C LEU A 139 -22.63 -29.27 5.76
N GLY A 140 -23.75 -29.65 5.17
CA GLY A 140 -24.95 -29.87 5.94
C GLY A 140 -24.74 -31.11 6.79
N ASN A 141 -24.92 -31.02 8.10
CA ASN A 141 -25.62 -32.05 8.83
C ASN A 141 -26.19 -31.48 10.12
N VAL A 142 -27.52 -31.50 10.19
CA VAL A 142 -28.32 -31.22 11.37
C VAL A 142 -28.22 -32.42 12.31
N ASN A 143 -27.84 -32.20 13.56
CA ASN A 143 -28.02 -33.21 14.60
C ASN A 143 -28.63 -32.54 15.83
N GLY A 144 -29.96 -32.50 15.85
CA GLY A 144 -30.78 -32.19 17.00
C GLY A 144 -31.81 -33.30 17.15
N GLY A 145 -31.71 -34.07 18.22
CA GLY A 145 -32.63 -35.17 18.51
C GLY A 145 -32.27 -35.86 19.83
N MET A 146 -32.84 -35.35 20.92
CA MET A 146 -32.86 -36.00 22.22
C MET A 146 -33.65 -37.32 22.15
N GLY A 147 -33.15 -38.35 22.83
CA GLY A 147 -33.87 -39.59 23.11
C GLY A 147 -33.23 -40.32 24.29
N LEU A 148 -33.86 -40.20 25.46
CA LEU A 148 -33.62 -40.99 26.67
C LEU A 148 -34.14 -42.43 26.41
N ASP A 149 -33.35 -43.46 26.68
CA ASP A 149 -33.44 -44.37 27.84
C ASP A 149 -34.24 -45.68 27.58
N THR A 150 -33.69 -46.75 28.16
CA THR A 150 -34.17 -48.13 28.45
C THR A 150 -34.71 -49.05 27.35
N SER A 151 -33.96 -50.14 27.10
CA SER A 151 -34.24 -51.47 27.68
C SER A 151 -33.35 -52.54 27.05
N GLY A 152 -32.82 -53.43 27.90
CA GLY A 152 -31.82 -54.42 27.55
C GLY A 152 -32.32 -55.62 26.73
N LEU A 153 -31.35 -56.33 26.16
CA LEU A 153 -31.46 -57.72 25.76
C LEU A 153 -30.15 -58.42 26.12
N ILE A 154 -30.31 -59.52 26.88
CA ILE A 154 -29.36 -60.42 27.53
C ILE A 154 -28.90 -59.97 28.92
#